data_AF-A0A354QAN9-F1
#
_entry.id   AF-A0A354QAN9-F1
#
_cell.length_a   1.000
_cell.length_b   1.000
_cell.length_c   1.000
_cell.angle_alpha   90.00
_cell.angle_beta   90.00
_cell.angle_gamma   90.00
#
_symmetry.space_group_name_H-M   'P 1'
#
loop_
_entity.id
_entity.type
_entity.pdbx_description
1 polymer ?
#
loop_
_entity_poly.entity_id
_entity_poly.type
_entity_poly.pdbx_seq_one_letter_code
_entity_poly.pdbx_strand_id
1 'polypeptide(L)' 'MLELKHLETSYGQSQVLFGVDLQVNEGEVVTLLGRNGMGKTTTINSIMG' A
#
# COMPACT_ATOMS: atom_id res chain seq x y z
N MET A 1 10.08 5.59 -11.27
CA MET A 1 8.89 4.72 -11.39
C MET A 1 8.83 3.79 -10.19
N LEU A 2 7.68 3.71 -9.52
CA LEU A 2 7.37 2.76 -8.44
C LEU A 2 6.44 1.68 -8.98
N GLU A 3 6.72 0.42 -8.69
CA GLU A 3 5.88 -0.73 -9.06
C GLU A 3 5.82 -1.72 -7.89
N LEU A 4 4.61 -2.02 -7.42
CA LEU A 4 4.31 -2.99 -6.39
C LEU A 4 3.43 -4.07 -7.01
N LYS A 5 3.77 -5.33 -6.76
CA LYS A 5 2.97 -6.49 -7.17
C LYS A 5 2.70 -7.36 -5.96
N HIS A 6 1.42 -7.64 -5.75
CA HIS A 6 0.87 -8.52 -4.74
C HIS A 6 1.40 -8.18 -3.35
N LEU A 7 1.38 -6.89 -3.01
CA LEU A 7 1.82 -6.43 -1.70
C LEU A 7 0.86 -6.93 -0.62
N GLU A 8 1.40 -7.75 0.28
CA GLU A 8 0.73 -8.23 1.47
C GLU A 8 1.42 -7.68 2.72
N THR A 9 0.66 -7.38 3.76
CA THR A 9 1.21 -6.88 5.02
C THR A 9 0.28 -7.23 6.16
N SER A 10 0.85 -7.90 7.16
CA SER A 10 0.18 -8.31 8.40
C SER A 10 0.85 -7.67 9.61
N TYR A 11 0.04 -7.39 10.63
CA TYR A 11 0.53 -7.11 11.98
C TYR A 11 0.07 -8.25 12.90
N GLY A 12 1.01 -9.10 13.31
CA GLY A 12 0.70 -10.33 14.03
C GLY A 12 -0.19 -11.25 13.19
N GLN A 13 -1.35 -11.63 13.75
CA GLN A 13 -2.34 -12.49 13.08
C GLN A 13 -3.31 -11.72 12.17
N SER A 14 -3.23 -10.39 12.14
CA SER A 14 -4.15 -9.54 11.38
C SER A 14 -3.54 -9.12 10.05
N GLN A 15 -4.03 -9.68 8.95
CA GLN A 15 -3.72 -9.21 7.60
C GLN A 15 -4.40 -7.85 7.35
N VAL A 16 -3.64 -6.90 6.82
CA VAL A 16 -4.11 -5.55 6.51
C VAL A 16 -4.12 -5.28 5.02
N LEU A 17 -3.08 -5.69 4.30
CA LEU A 17 -3.01 -5.62 2.84
C LEU A 17 -3.16 -7.01 2.24
N PHE A 18 -4.03 -7.15 1.25
CA PHE A 18 -4.44 -8.42 0.66
C PHE A 18 -4.09 -8.43 -0.83
N GLY A 19 -2.79 -8.52 -1.15
CA GLY A 19 -2.32 -8.60 -2.53
C GLY A 19 -2.58 -7.32 -3.33
N VAL A 20 -2.04 -6.19 -2.87
CA VAL A 20 -2.22 -4.89 -3.52
C VAL A 20 -1.21 -4.71 -4.66
N ASP A 21 -1.71 -4.39 -5.85
CA ASP A 21 -0.91 -3.97 -7.00
C ASP A 21 -0.98 -2.43 -7.12
N LEU A 22 0.17 -1.77 -7.30
CA LEU A 22 0.25 -0.32 -7.46
C LEU A 22 1.39 0.05 -8.41
N GLN A 23 1.12 0.93 -9.37
CA GLN A 23 2.13 1.51 -10.24
C GLN A 23 2.03 3.03 -10.17
N VAL A 24 3.17 3.70 -10.02
CA VAL A 24 3.27 5.17 -10.04
C VAL A 24 4.43 5.55 -10.96
N ASN A 25 4.14 6.31 -12.00
CA ASN A 25 5.13 6.77 -12.96
C ASN A 25 5.95 7.93 -12.39
N GLU A 26 7.05 8.25 -13.06
CA GLU A 26 7.86 9.41 -12.69
C GLU A 26 7.08 10.71 -12.89
N GLY A 27 7.13 11.59 -11.89
CA GLY A 27 6.39 12.86 -11.89
C GLY A 27 4.91 12.76 -11.51
N GLU A 28 4.37 11.56 -11.29
CA GLU A 28 2.98 11.39 -10.84
C GLU A 28 2.82 11.69 -9.34
N VAL A 29 1.71 12.34 -9.00
CA VAL A 29 1.28 12.57 -7.62
C VAL A 29 0.00 11.78 -7.38
N VAL A 30 0.07 10.82 -6.46
CA VAL A 30 -1.03 9.91 -6.15
C VAL A 30 -1.41 10.04 -4.67
N THR A 31 -2.70 9.89 -4.37
CA THR A 31 -3.23 9.88 -2.99
C THR A 31 -4.06 8.61 -2.77
N LEU A 32 -3.91 8.00 -1.59
CA LEU A 32 -4.72 6.88 -1.15
C LEU A 32 -5.94 7.39 -0.38
N LEU A 33 -7.15 7.01 -0.82
CA LEU A 33 -8.42 7.38 -0.18
C LEU A 33 -9.14 6.14 0.37
N GLY A 34 -9.91 6.33 1.43
CA GLY A 34 -10.68 5.25 2.07
C GLY A 34 -10.94 5.50 3.54
N ARG A 35 -11.84 4.72 4.14
CA ARG A 35 -12.18 4.84 5.58
C ARG A 35 -10.99 4.49 6.49
N ASN A 36 -11.12 4.80 7.76
CA ASN A 36 -10.15 4.36 8.78
C ASN A 36 -10.04 2.82 8.78
N GLY A 37 -8.82 2.31 8.92
CA GLY A 37 -8.55 0.87 8.91
C GLY A 37 -8.38 0.21 7.53
N MET A 38 -8.56 0.93 6.42
CA MET A 38 -8.48 0.36 5.06
C MET A 38 -7.05 0.20 4.51
N GLY A 39 -6.03 0.13 5.38
CA GLY A 39 -4.65 -0.14 4.95
C GLY A 39 -3.89 1.02 4.29
N LYS A 40 -4.40 2.27 4.29
CA LYS A 40 -3.72 3.43 3.67
C LYS A 40 -2.32 3.66 4.25
N THR A 41 -2.22 3.92 5.56
CA THR A 41 -0.94 4.13 6.25
C THR A 41 -0.06 2.89 6.16
N THR A 42 -0.66 1.70 6.25
CA THR A 42 0.07 0.44 6.07
C THR A 42 0.71 0.34 4.68
N THR A 43 -0.01 0.72 3.62
CA THR A 43 0.53 0.73 2.24
C THR A 43 1.73 1.67 2.14
N ILE A 44 1.63 2.88 2.69
CA ILE A 44 2.75 3.84 2.70
C ILE A 44 3.95 3.29 3.48
N ASN A 45 3.72 2.75 4.68
CA ASN A 45 4.80 2.17 5.48
C ASN A 45 5.46 1.00 4.77
N SER A 46 4.69 0.10 4.17
CA SER A 46 5.21 -1.04 3.42
C SER A 46 6.02 -0.64 2.19
N ILE A 47 5.73 0.53 1.58
CA ILE A 47 6.54 1.10 0.49
C ILE A 47 7.86 1.67 1.03
N MET A 48 7.83 2.31 2.19
CA MET A 48 8.98 3.04 2.75
C MET A 48 9.98 2.13 3.48
N GLY A 49 9.56 0.96 3.95
CA GLY A 49 10.36 0.05 4.78
C GLY A 49 10.16 0.29 6.26
#